data_AF-A0AAW4WZN4-F1
#
_entry.id   AF-A0AAW4WZN4-F1
#
_cell.length_a   1.000
_cell.length_b   1.000
_cell.length_c   1.000
_cell.angle_alpha   90.00
_cell.angle_beta   90.00
_cell.angle_gamma   90.00
#
_symmetry.space_group_name_H-M   'P 1'
#
loop_
_entity.id
_entity.type
_entity.pdbx_description
1 polymer ?
#
loop_
_entity_poly.entity_id
_entity_poly.type
_entity_poly.pdbx_seq_one_letter_code
_entity_poly.pdbx_strand_id
1 'polypeptide(L)'
;KQFKQLVDLGDHLYLKGRVIASKTGELSVFATEWAIASKALQQLPALHKDLNEDTRTRKPYIGMIADENIRNMVRNRSKAVASLRHTF
;
A
#
# COMPACT_ATOMS: atom_id res chain seq x y z
N LYS A 1 -4.98 11.49 -21.51
CA LYS A 1 -3.80 12.36 -21.26
C LYS A 1 -3.73 12.83 -19.80
N GLN A 2 -4.85 13.26 -19.20
CA GLN A 2 -4.91 13.76 -17.82
C GLN A 2 -4.37 12.80 -16.75
N PHE A 3 -4.70 11.50 -16.80
CA PHE A 3 -4.20 10.52 -15.83
C PHE A 3 -2.67 10.56 -15.67
N LYS A 4 -1.94 10.46 -16.79
CA LYS A 4 -0.47 10.45 -16.78
C LYS A 4 0.16 11.77 -16.32
N GLN A 5 -0.60 12.86 -16.31
CA GLN A 5 -0.12 14.19 -15.88
C GLN A 5 -0.38 14.45 -14.40
N LEU A 6 -1.42 13.81 -13.83
CA LEU A 6 -1.87 14.09 -12.48
C LEU A 6 -1.52 13.00 -11.47
N VAL A 7 -1.22 11.79 -11.92
CA VAL A 7 -0.98 10.63 -11.05
C VAL A 7 0.51 10.38 -10.91
N ASP A 8 0.94 10.30 -9.65
CA ASP A 8 2.31 10.01 -9.23
C ASP A 8 2.36 8.70 -8.41
N LEU A 9 3.56 8.16 -8.25
CA LEU A 9 3.77 6.99 -7.40
C LEU A 9 3.48 7.34 -5.94
N GLY A 10 2.61 6.56 -5.31
CA GLY A 10 2.18 6.74 -3.92
C GLY A 10 0.79 7.38 -3.79
N ASP A 11 0.21 7.89 -4.87
CA ASP A 11 -1.17 8.37 -4.86
C ASP A 11 -2.16 7.25 -4.56
N HIS A 12 -3.19 7.56 -3.77
CA HIS A 12 -4.33 6.66 -3.60
C HIS A 12 -5.37 6.97 -4.66
N LEU A 13 -5.70 5.96 -5.46
CA LEU A 13 -6.66 6.10 -6.55
C LEU A 13 -7.91 5.28 -6.26
N TYR A 14 -9.05 5.89 -6.56
CA TYR A 14 -10.31 5.16 -6.77
C TYR A 14 -10.36 4.69 -8.21
N LEU A 15 -10.74 3.43 -8.42
CA LEU A 15 -10.93 2.82 -9.73
C LEU A 15 -12.26 2.09 -9.77
N LYS A 16 -13.01 2.26 -10.86
CA LYS A 16 -14.23 1.49 -11.16
C LYS A 16 -14.14 0.96 -12.58
N GLY A 17 -14.55 -0.28 -12.76
CA GLY A 17 -14.48 -0.96 -14.05
C GLY A 17 -14.74 -2.45 -13.92
N ARG A 18 -14.41 -3.18 -14.99
CA ARG A 18 -14.62 -4.63 -15.07
C ARG A 18 -13.38 -5.39 -14.58
N VAL A 19 -13.59 -6.47 -13.83
CA VAL A 19 -12.52 -7.42 -13.49
C VAL A 19 -12.18 -8.26 -14.72
N ILE A 20 -10.90 -8.33 -15.07
CA ILE A 20 -10.37 -9.06 -16.21
C ILE A 20 -9.09 -9.82 -15.82
N ALA A 21 -8.68 -10.76 -16.67
CA ALA A 21 -7.30 -11.28 -16.67
C ALA A 21 -6.53 -10.59 -17.82
N SER A 22 -5.31 -10.14 -17.54
CA SER A 22 -4.44 -9.56 -18.56
C SER A 22 -3.96 -10.63 -19.54
N LYS A 23 -3.28 -10.22 -20.63
CA LYS A 23 -2.66 -11.16 -21.58
C LYS A 23 -1.59 -12.05 -20.92
N THR A 24 -0.98 -11.59 -19.83
CA THR A 24 -0.01 -12.35 -19.03
C THR A 24 -0.67 -13.19 -17.94
N GLY A 25 -2.00 -13.15 -17.80
CA GLY A 25 -2.76 -13.88 -16.79
C GLY A 25 -2.92 -13.15 -15.47
N GLU A 26 -2.47 -11.91 -15.34
CA GLU A 26 -2.56 -11.13 -14.11
C GLU A 26 -4.00 -10.63 -13.89
N LEU A 27 -4.55 -10.86 -12.69
CA LEU A 27 -5.84 -10.33 -12.29
C LEU A 27 -5.80 -8.79 -12.27
N SER A 28 -6.71 -8.17 -12.99
CA SER A 28 -6.69 -6.73 -13.25
C SER A 28 -8.08 -6.11 -13.27
N VAL A 29 -8.16 -4.79 -13.14
CA VAL A 29 -9.39 -4.01 -13.35
C VAL A 29 -9.24 -3.18 -14.62
N PHE A 30 -10.09 -3.42 -15.61
CA PHE A 30 -10.22 -2.58 -16.80
C PHE A 30 -11.02 -1.32 -16.42
N ALA A 31 -10.30 -0.28 -15.99
CA ALA A 31 -10.90 0.92 -15.43
C ALA A 31 -11.68 1.73 -16.48
N THR A 32 -12.95 2.00 -16.19
CA THR A 32 -13.83 2.90 -16.96
C THR A 32 -13.94 4.28 -16.31
N GLU A 33 -13.79 4.33 -14.98
CA GLU A 33 -13.79 5.57 -14.20
C GLU A 33 -12.63 5.52 -13.18
N TRP A 34 -12.06 6.68 -12.89
CA TRP A 34 -11.03 6.83 -11.87
C TRP A 34 -11.12 8.21 -11.21
N ALA A 35 -10.65 8.30 -9.98
CA ALA A 35 -10.50 9.56 -9.26
C ALA A 35 -9.29 9.49 -8.31
N ILE A 36 -8.69 10.64 -8.00
CA ILE A 36 -7.69 10.74 -6.94
C ILE A 36 -8.45 10.74 -5.61
N ALA A 37 -8.26 9.68 -4.81
CA ALA A 37 -8.83 9.60 -3.47
C ALA A 37 -7.98 10.38 -2.46
N SER A 38 -6.65 10.33 -2.62
CA SER A 38 -5.69 11.12 -1.84
C SER A 38 -4.40 11.31 -2.62
N LYS A 39 -3.91 12.56 -2.67
CA LYS A 39 -2.65 12.91 -3.33
C LYS A 39 -1.47 12.71 -2.37
N ALA A 40 -0.41 12.05 -2.84
CA ALA A 40 0.85 11.96 -2.11
C ALA A 40 1.68 13.23 -2.33
N LEU A 41 1.85 14.03 -1.28
CA LEU A 41 2.66 15.26 -1.34
C LEU A 41 4.17 14.99 -1.25
N GLN A 42 4.54 13.84 -0.68
CA GLN A 42 5.90 13.35 -0.65
C GLN A 42 5.98 12.11 -1.52
N GLN A 43 6.99 12.07 -2.39
CA GLN A 43 7.23 10.89 -3.23
C GLN A 43 7.51 9.67 -2.36
N LEU A 44 6.95 8.53 -2.78
CA LEU A 44 7.26 7.26 -2.15
C LEU A 44 8.73 6.92 -2.40
N PRO A 45 9.52 6.56 -1.38
CA PRO A 45 10.90 6.13 -1.60
C PRO A 45 10.95 4.86 -2.45
N ALA A 46 12.08 4.65 -3.11
CA ALA A 46 12.30 3.47 -3.95
C ALA A 46 12.13 2.17 -3.15
N LEU A 47 11.07 1.41 -3.46
CA LEU A 47 10.69 0.21 -2.71
C LEU A 47 11.65 -0.99 -2.90
N HIS A 48 12.55 -0.93 -3.88
CA HIS A 48 13.56 -1.98 -4.13
C HIS A 48 14.83 -1.83 -3.26
N LYS A 49 14.94 -0.75 -2.47
CA LYS A 49 16.06 -0.53 -1.56
C LYS A 49 15.62 -0.76 -0.13
N ASP A 50 16.50 -1.37 0.65
CA ASP A 50 16.28 -1.48 2.08
C ASP A 50 16.20 -0.11 2.74
N LEU A 51 15.19 0.06 3.60
CA LEU A 51 15.07 1.24 4.43
C LEU A 51 16.13 1.18 5.54
N ASN A 52 16.81 2.30 5.79
CA ASN A 52 17.71 2.39 6.94
C ASN A 52 16.91 2.28 8.27
N GLU A 53 17.59 1.83 9.32
CA GLU A 53 17.04 1.67 10.68
C GLU A 53 16.33 2.95 11.18
N ASP A 54 16.93 4.12 10.95
CA ASP A 54 16.37 5.40 11.39
C ASP A 54 15.04 5.72 10.69
N THR A 55 14.93 5.49 9.37
CA THR A 55 13.68 5.69 8.62
C THR A 55 12.62 4.68 9.03
N ARG A 56 13.00 3.42 9.27
CA ARG A 56 12.05 2.39 9.77
C ARG A 56 11.45 2.80 11.11
N THR A 57 12.27 3.35 12.00
CA THR A 57 11.86 3.76 13.34
C THR A 57 11.05 5.07 13.32
N ARG A 58 11.48 6.08 12.55
CA ARG A 58 10.83 7.40 12.50
C ARG A 58 9.62 7.46 11.58
N LYS A 59 9.59 6.64 10.53
CA LYS A 59 8.51 6.59 9.52
C LYS A 59 8.02 5.15 9.33
N PRO A 60 7.46 4.52 10.38
CA PRO A 60 7.05 3.11 10.33
C PRO A 60 5.98 2.84 9.26
N TYR A 61 5.19 3.85 8.89
CA TYR A 61 4.21 3.75 7.80
C TYR A 61 4.87 3.45 6.44
N ILE A 62 6.08 3.93 6.18
CA ILE A 62 6.83 3.60 4.95
C ILE A 62 7.26 2.13 4.99
N GLY A 63 7.74 1.68 6.15
CA GLY A 63 8.06 0.26 6.37
C GLY A 63 6.86 -0.64 6.12
N MET A 64 5.68 -0.26 6.61
CA MET A 64 4.44 -1.01 6.36
C MET A 64 3.98 -0.99 4.91
N ILE A 65 4.33 0.02 4.10
CA ILE A 65 4.01 0.02 2.66
C ILE A 65 4.98 -0.91 1.91
N ALA A 66 6.27 -0.82 2.23
CA ALA A 66 7.33 -1.53 1.50
C ALA A 66 7.46 -3.02 1.87
N ASP A 67 7.25 -3.38 3.13
CA ASP A 67 7.62 -4.70 3.67
C ASP A 67 6.42 -5.43 4.27
N GLU A 68 6.13 -6.61 3.72
CA GLU A 68 5.06 -7.47 4.22
C GLU A 68 5.35 -8.06 5.60
N ASN A 69 6.61 -8.34 5.93
CA ASN A 69 6.99 -8.87 7.24
C ASN A 69 6.66 -7.87 8.35
N ILE A 70 6.88 -6.58 8.11
CA ILE A 70 6.50 -5.51 9.04
C ILE A 70 4.98 -5.48 9.21
N ARG A 71 4.21 -5.56 8.12
CA ARG A 71 2.73 -5.63 8.21
C ARG A 71 2.26 -6.84 9.01
N ASN A 72 2.86 -8.00 8.78
CA ASN A 72 2.51 -9.25 9.46
C ASN A 72 2.86 -9.20 10.95
N MET A 73 4.01 -8.64 11.30
CA MET A 73 4.41 -8.40 12.69
C MET A 73 3.37 -7.52 13.43
N VAL A 74 2.94 -6.41 12.83
CA VAL A 74 1.93 -5.51 13.41
C VAL A 74 0.59 -6.24 13.59
N ARG A 75 0.13 -7.00 12.59
CA ARG A 75 -1.09 -7.82 12.68
C ARG A 75 -0.99 -8.88 13.78
N ASN A 76 0.13 -9.59 13.86
CA ASN A 76 0.35 -10.65 14.83
C ASN A 76 0.39 -10.10 16.27
N ARG A 77 1.04 -8.95 16.48
CA ARG A 77 1.00 -8.25 17.77
C ARG A 77 -0.43 -7.89 18.18
N SER A 78 -1.22 -7.36 17.25
CA SER A 78 -2.63 -7.04 17.51
C SER A 78 -3.43 -8.28 17.91
N LYS A 79 -3.27 -9.38 17.17
CA LYS A 79 -3.91 -10.67 17.49
C LYS A 79 -3.50 -11.22 18.85
N ALA A 80 -2.21 -11.16 19.19
CA ALA A 80 -1.70 -11.63 20.48
C ALA A 80 -2.30 -10.84 21.64
N VAL A 81 -2.31 -9.50 21.55
CA VAL A 81 -2.90 -8.64 22.59
C VAL A 81 -4.40 -8.88 22.72
N ALA A 82 -5.12 -9.05 21.59
CA ALA A 82 -6.54 -9.37 21.61
C ALA A 82 -6.82 -10.72 22.30
N SER A 83 -6.02 -11.74 22.00
CA SER A 83 -6.12 -13.07 22.64
C SER A 83 -5.90 -13.00 24.16
N LEU A 84 -4.90 -12.24 24.60
CA LEU A 84 -4.64 -12.04 26.04
C LEU A 84 -5.84 -11.40 26.75
N ARG A 85 -6.42 -10.33 26.18
CA ARG A 85 -7.61 -9.66 26.73
C ARG A 85 -8.87 -10.50 26.71
N HIS A 86 -8.95 -11.48 25.81
CA HIS A 86 -10.09 -12.38 25.74
C HIS A 86 -9.97 -13.52 26.76
N THR A 87 -8.74 -13.94 27.07
CA THR A 87 -8.46 -15.10 27.92
C THR A 87 -8.39 -14.73 29.41
N PHE A 88 -7.82 -13.57 29.72
CA PHE A 88 -7.67 -13.03 31.07
C PHE A 88 -8.61 -11.85 31.29
#